data_AF-A0A6B2LDA7-F1
#
_entry.id   AF-A0A6B2LDA7-F1
#
_cell.length_a   1.000
_cell.length_b   1.000
_cell.length_c   1.000
_cell.angle_alpha   90.00
_cell.angle_beta   90.00
_cell.angle_gamma   90.00
#
_symmetry.space_group_name_H-M   'P 1'
#
loop_
_entity.id
_entity.type
_entity.pdbx_description
1 polymer ?
#
loop_
_entity_poly.entity_id
_entity_poly.type
_entity_poly.pdbx_seq_one_letter_code
_entity_poly.pdbx_strand_id
1 'polypeptide(L)'
;MQAKKFTTAVIISPPSTHWDRIQDIRKQHDKAYNRWMPHINLLFPFVAEETFETSAKLISEALKQIPPFEITLESFQNFQHGNSCVMYLQPKPTDQIKHLQSLLVQAFPFCDDLSKKSESGFTPHLTVGQWSAREITAKKAAFTSTHLPEIKSRPFVAESVFLISRQGDVPFEVHYAVDLGTGNIRQLKQTLAPPPQLAAFKVYVGNLPEHYKEEDVKKIFTREGMEVVEVVIIKNPSTGRSKGFGFVSFAKEADKTKALQGSFHPILVKLPK
;
A
#
# COMPACT_ATOMS: atom_id res chain seq x y z
N MET A 1 18.85 18.88 16.57
CA MET A 1 17.51 18.27 16.36
C MET A 1 17.62 17.30 15.20
N GLN A 2 17.17 16.05 15.38
CA GLN A 2 17.12 15.10 14.26
C GLN A 2 16.09 15.59 13.24
N ALA A 3 16.50 15.72 11.97
CA ALA A 3 15.62 16.18 10.91
C ALA A 3 14.60 15.07 10.57
N LYS A 4 13.32 15.44 10.48
CA LYS A 4 12.25 14.53 10.03
C LYS A 4 12.37 14.25 8.54
N LYS A 5 12.02 13.03 8.13
CA LYS A 5 11.99 12.60 6.72
C LYS A 5 10.57 12.16 6.35
N PHE A 6 10.02 12.72 5.26
CA PHE A 6 8.73 12.29 4.68
C PHE A 6 8.83 10.96 3.92
N THR A 7 9.97 10.31 4.02
CA THR A 7 10.23 8.98 3.50
C THR A 7 10.35 7.95 4.61
N THR A 8 10.10 8.30 5.87
CA THR A 8 10.12 7.37 7.01
C THR A 8 8.86 7.49 7.86
N ALA A 9 8.44 6.38 8.46
CA ALA A 9 7.27 6.33 9.33
C ALA A 9 7.38 5.24 10.40
N VAL A 10 6.56 5.36 11.45
CA VAL A 10 6.22 4.27 12.37
C VAL A 10 4.75 3.92 12.16
N ILE A 11 4.45 2.64 11.93
CA ILE A 11 3.11 2.18 11.54
C ILE A 11 2.66 0.93 12.29
N ILE A 12 1.34 0.66 12.22
CA ILE A 12 0.77 -0.69 12.34
C ILE A 12 0.33 -1.13 10.94
N SER A 13 0.53 -2.39 10.59
CA SER A 13 0.01 -2.98 9.35
C SER A 13 -0.83 -4.22 9.70
N PRO A 14 -2.00 -4.44 9.08
CA PRO A 14 -2.60 -5.77 9.05
C PRO A 14 -1.62 -6.77 8.44
N PRO A 15 -1.69 -8.07 8.80
CA PRO A 15 -0.91 -9.10 8.12
C PRO A 15 -1.34 -9.20 6.65
N SER A 16 -0.44 -9.69 5.78
CA SER A 16 -0.66 -9.73 4.33
C SER A 16 -1.89 -10.54 3.91
N THR A 17 -2.27 -11.54 4.71
CA THR A 17 -3.50 -12.33 4.52
C THR A 17 -4.77 -11.47 4.53
N HIS A 18 -4.75 -10.29 5.13
CA HIS A 18 -5.90 -9.38 5.25
C HIS A 18 -5.90 -8.28 4.19
N TRP A 19 -4.92 -8.27 3.29
CA TRP A 19 -4.74 -7.17 2.36
C TRP A 19 -5.68 -7.24 1.16
N ASP A 20 -6.05 -8.42 0.68
CA ASP A 20 -6.72 -8.62 -0.61
C ASP A 20 -7.85 -7.60 -0.87
N ARG A 21 -8.88 -7.60 0.00
CA ARG A 21 -10.04 -6.71 -0.17
C ARG A 21 -9.70 -5.23 -0.03
N ILE A 22 -8.75 -4.89 0.85
CA ILE A 22 -8.31 -3.50 1.07
C ILE A 22 -7.51 -3.02 -0.14
N GLN A 23 -6.64 -3.87 -0.66
CA GLN A 23 -5.79 -3.59 -1.80
C GLN A 23 -6.56 -3.54 -3.10
N ASP A 24 -7.64 -4.32 -3.27
CA ASP A 24 -8.54 -4.21 -4.42
C ASP A 24 -9.14 -2.81 -4.53
N ILE A 25 -9.52 -2.23 -3.39
CA ILE A 25 -10.03 -0.85 -3.32
C ILE A 25 -8.89 0.13 -3.61
N ARG A 26 -7.75 0.00 -2.90
CA ARG A 26 -6.62 0.91 -3.04
C ARG A 26 -6.01 0.91 -4.44
N LYS A 27 -5.93 -0.23 -5.11
CA LYS A 27 -5.43 -0.35 -6.50
C LYS A 27 -6.19 0.57 -7.46
N GLN A 28 -7.49 0.75 -7.23
CA GLN A 28 -8.34 1.56 -8.09
C GLN A 28 -8.36 3.04 -7.71
N HIS A 29 -8.06 3.38 -6.45
CA HIS A 29 -8.42 4.68 -5.87
C HIS A 29 -7.31 5.38 -5.08
N ASP A 30 -6.20 4.72 -4.80
CA ASP A 30 -5.05 5.25 -4.07
C ASP A 30 -3.82 5.34 -4.99
N LYS A 31 -3.36 6.55 -5.31
CA LYS A 31 -2.14 6.74 -6.11
C LYS A 31 -0.88 6.22 -5.40
N ALA A 32 -0.93 6.05 -4.08
CA ALA A 32 0.16 5.52 -3.28
C ALA A 32 0.05 4.01 -3.03
N TYR A 33 -0.91 3.30 -3.64
CA TYR A 33 -1.13 1.87 -3.40
C TYR A 33 0.13 1.01 -3.61
N ASN A 34 0.93 1.32 -4.64
CA ASN A 34 2.18 0.60 -4.91
C ASN A 34 3.31 0.97 -3.95
N ARG A 35 3.22 2.13 -3.30
CA ARG A 35 4.30 2.63 -2.44
C ARG A 35 4.22 2.10 -1.02
N TRP A 36 3.02 1.81 -0.50
CA TRP A 36 2.82 1.39 0.89
C TRP A 36 1.83 0.24 0.98
N MET A 37 2.08 -0.67 1.90
CA MET A 37 1.09 -1.63 2.39
C MET A 37 -0.14 -0.95 3.00
N PRO A 38 -1.27 -1.65 3.18
CA PRO A 38 -2.33 -1.19 4.06
C PRO A 38 -1.76 -0.91 5.46
N HIS A 39 -1.88 0.31 5.97
CA HIS A 39 -1.24 0.70 7.23
C HIS A 39 -2.04 1.75 7.99
N ILE A 40 -1.78 1.83 9.28
CA ILE A 40 -2.18 2.91 10.18
C ILE A 40 -0.91 3.64 10.59
N ASN A 41 -0.80 4.92 10.25
CA ASN A 41 0.34 5.74 10.66
C ASN A 41 0.26 6.06 12.15
N LEU A 42 1.35 5.83 12.89
CA LEU A 42 1.51 6.24 14.29
C LEU A 42 2.43 7.47 14.41
N LEU A 43 3.53 7.51 13.64
CA LEU A 43 4.39 8.69 13.49
C LEU A 43 4.73 8.88 12.00
N PHE A 44 4.40 10.04 11.44
CA PHE A 44 4.76 10.40 10.07
C PHE A 44 4.70 11.93 9.87
N PRO A 45 5.76 12.59 9.36
CA PRO A 45 7.09 12.06 9.06
C PRO A 45 7.85 11.59 10.31
N PHE A 46 8.85 10.73 10.15
CA PHE A 46 9.66 10.19 11.26
C PHE A 46 11.14 10.58 11.15
N VAL A 47 12.00 10.05 12.02
CA VAL A 47 13.46 10.25 12.00
C VAL A 47 14.10 9.63 10.75
N ALA A 48 15.36 9.98 10.48
CA ALA A 48 16.09 9.44 9.35
C ALA A 48 16.43 7.94 9.54
N GLU A 49 16.56 7.22 8.44
CA GLU A 49 16.75 5.76 8.44
C GLU A 49 18.03 5.34 9.19
N GLU A 50 19.08 6.16 9.12
CA GLU A 50 20.38 5.87 9.75
C GLU A 50 20.27 5.78 11.28
N THR A 51 19.18 6.30 11.85
CA THR A 51 18.97 6.33 13.29
C THR A 51 17.95 5.29 13.75
N PHE A 52 17.41 4.47 12.84
CA PHE A 52 16.36 3.50 13.15
C PHE A 52 16.75 2.48 14.21
N GLU A 53 18.01 2.03 14.27
CA GLU A 53 18.44 1.09 15.30
C GLU A 53 18.28 1.68 16.71
N THR A 54 18.76 2.91 16.90
CA THR A 54 18.61 3.63 18.18
C THR A 54 17.15 3.98 18.44
N SER A 55 16.39 4.38 17.41
CA SER A 55 14.97 4.65 17.54
C SER A 55 14.17 3.41 17.93
N ALA A 56 14.49 2.24 17.39
CA ALA A 56 13.83 0.98 17.74
C ALA A 56 14.06 0.61 19.22
N LYS A 57 15.25 0.91 19.77
CA LYS A 57 15.55 0.73 21.21
C LYS A 57 14.69 1.65 22.09
N LEU A 58 14.51 2.91 21.71
CA LEU A 58 13.61 3.83 22.42
C LEU A 58 12.14 3.40 22.34
N ILE A 59 11.71 2.96 21.16
CA ILE A 59 10.36 2.42 20.94
C ILE A 59 10.16 1.17 21.80
N SER A 60 11.12 0.24 21.84
CA SER A 60 11.08 -0.97 22.67
C SER A 60 10.72 -0.66 24.12
N GLU A 61 11.39 0.32 24.75
CA GLU A 61 11.09 0.70 26.13
C GLU A 61 9.65 1.26 26.29
N ALA A 62 9.16 2.02 25.32
CA ALA A 62 7.80 2.55 25.34
C ALA A 62 6.73 1.46 25.17
N LEU A 63 7.02 0.39 24.40
CA LEU A 63 6.02 -0.63 24.05
C LEU A 63 5.86 -1.77 25.04
N LYS A 64 6.80 -1.95 25.99
CA LYS A 64 6.71 -2.99 27.04
C LYS A 64 5.42 -2.92 27.87
N GLN A 65 4.81 -1.74 27.96
CA GLN A 65 3.60 -1.51 28.76
C GLN A 65 2.29 -1.77 28.00
N ILE A 66 2.35 -2.03 26.69
CA ILE A 66 1.18 -2.19 25.84
C ILE A 66 1.13 -3.64 25.38
N PRO A 67 0.22 -4.49 25.87
CA PRO A 67 0.08 -5.84 25.33
C PRO A 67 -0.43 -5.80 23.88
N PRO A 68 -0.14 -6.84 23.07
CA PRO A 68 -0.79 -7.03 21.77
C PRO A 68 -2.32 -6.95 21.89
N PHE A 69 -2.97 -6.37 20.90
CA PHE A 69 -4.42 -6.18 20.93
C PHE A 69 -5.06 -6.36 19.57
N GLU A 70 -6.31 -6.80 19.58
CA GLU A 70 -7.08 -7.00 18.35
C GLU A 70 -7.54 -5.66 17.77
N ILE A 71 -7.39 -5.52 16.45
CA ILE A 71 -7.88 -4.40 15.66
C ILE A 71 -8.97 -4.89 14.70
N THR A 72 -10.13 -4.22 14.76
CA THR A 72 -11.19 -4.35 13.77
C THR A 72 -11.30 -3.07 12.94
N LEU A 73 -11.41 -3.20 11.62
CA LEU A 73 -11.67 -2.10 10.70
C LEU A 73 -13.19 -1.90 10.59
N GLU A 74 -13.75 -0.99 11.38
CA GLU A 74 -15.17 -0.98 11.71
C GLU A 74 -16.06 -0.22 10.73
N SER A 75 -15.58 0.87 10.15
CA SER A 75 -16.40 1.70 9.26
C SER A 75 -15.56 2.46 8.25
N PHE A 76 -16.14 2.80 7.10
CA PHE A 76 -15.57 3.78 6.20
C PHE A 76 -15.89 5.19 6.71
N GLN A 77 -14.88 6.02 6.80
CA GLN A 77 -14.96 7.43 7.16
C GLN A 77 -14.16 8.26 6.14
N ASN A 78 -14.23 9.58 6.25
CA ASN A 78 -13.52 10.47 5.34
C ASN A 78 -12.98 11.72 6.04
N PHE A 79 -11.82 12.18 5.57
CA PHE A 79 -11.35 13.55 5.78
C PHE A 79 -11.63 14.34 4.51
N GLN A 80 -12.02 15.61 4.66
CA GLN A 80 -12.26 16.50 3.53
C GLN A 80 -11.37 17.73 3.65
N HIS A 81 -10.69 18.07 2.55
CA HIS A 81 -9.90 19.28 2.39
C HIS A 81 -10.29 19.95 1.07
N GLY A 82 -11.07 21.03 1.16
CA GLY A 82 -11.67 21.67 -0.01
C GLY A 82 -12.56 20.69 -0.77
N ASN A 83 -12.24 20.47 -2.05
CA ASN A 83 -12.98 19.57 -2.94
C ASN A 83 -12.41 18.13 -2.98
N SER A 84 -11.36 17.83 -2.21
CA SER A 84 -10.73 16.50 -2.15
C SER A 84 -11.07 15.80 -0.83
N CYS A 85 -11.42 14.53 -0.92
CA CYS A 85 -11.76 13.67 0.21
C CYS A 85 -10.85 12.44 0.24
N VAL A 86 -10.25 12.17 1.39
CA VAL A 86 -9.55 10.91 1.67
C VAL A 86 -10.52 9.99 2.38
N MET A 87 -10.85 8.84 1.80
CA MET A 87 -11.62 7.80 2.50
C MET A 87 -10.66 6.85 3.22
N TYR A 88 -11.06 6.42 4.39
CA TYR A 88 -10.28 5.50 5.21
C TYR A 88 -11.19 4.53 5.98
N LEU A 89 -10.62 3.40 6.37
CA LEU A 89 -11.20 2.48 7.33
C LEU A 89 -10.83 2.94 8.74
N GLN A 90 -11.82 3.06 9.63
CA GLN A 90 -11.63 3.42 11.02
C GLN A 90 -11.27 2.18 11.85
N PRO A 91 -10.06 2.12 12.45
CA PRO A 91 -9.68 1.03 13.32
C PRO A 91 -10.23 1.19 14.74
N LYS A 92 -10.61 0.06 15.33
CA LYS A 92 -11.05 -0.09 16.73
C LYS A 92 -10.21 -1.16 17.43
N PRO A 93 -9.92 -1.04 18.74
CA PRO A 93 -10.33 0.06 19.63
C PRO A 93 -9.51 1.34 19.40
N THR A 94 -10.20 2.45 19.10
CA THR A 94 -9.56 3.72 18.73
C THR A 94 -8.68 4.27 19.86
N ASP A 95 -9.14 4.17 21.11
CA ASP A 95 -8.45 4.75 22.26
C ASP A 95 -7.16 4.00 22.58
N GLN A 96 -7.10 2.70 22.35
CA GLN A 96 -5.87 1.92 22.54
C GLN A 96 -4.80 2.30 21.51
N ILE A 97 -5.20 2.54 20.25
CA ILE A 97 -4.28 2.98 19.20
C ILE A 97 -3.80 4.42 19.49
N LYS A 98 -4.68 5.29 20.00
CA LYS A 98 -4.31 6.63 20.46
C LYS A 98 -3.35 6.59 21.64
N HIS A 99 -3.58 5.70 22.61
CA HIS A 99 -2.69 5.52 23.75
C HIS A 99 -1.30 5.06 23.29
N LEU A 100 -1.23 4.05 22.42
CA LEU A 100 0.00 3.61 21.78
C LEU A 100 0.74 4.75 21.09
N GLN A 101 0.04 5.54 20.28
CA GLN A 101 0.63 6.68 19.59
C GLN A 101 1.13 7.76 20.57
N SER A 102 0.43 7.97 21.69
CA SER A 102 0.85 8.95 22.70
C SER A 102 2.18 8.57 23.38
N LEU A 103 2.43 7.28 23.65
CA LEU A 103 3.72 6.82 24.19
C LEU A 103 4.84 6.99 23.16
N LEU A 104 4.55 6.74 21.88
CA LEU A 104 5.51 6.98 20.80
C LEU A 104 5.84 8.48 20.65
N VAL A 105 4.85 9.38 20.78
CA VAL A 105 5.10 10.83 20.80
C VAL A 105 5.89 11.26 22.03
N GLN A 106 5.68 10.67 23.20
CA GLN A 106 6.51 10.94 24.38
C GLN A 106 7.98 10.56 24.16
N ALA A 107 8.24 9.43 23.48
CA ALA A 107 9.58 9.01 23.10
C ALA A 107 10.19 9.87 21.97
N PHE A 108 9.35 10.42 21.08
CA PHE A 108 9.76 11.27 19.96
C PHE A 108 8.95 12.58 19.91
N PRO A 109 9.15 13.54 20.84
CA PRO A 109 8.27 14.72 20.97
C PRO A 109 8.22 15.62 19.74
N PHE A 110 9.21 15.51 18.84
CA PHE A 110 9.27 16.28 17.60
C PHE A 110 8.53 15.62 16.42
N CYS A 111 8.13 14.35 16.54
CA CYS A 111 7.39 13.57 15.55
C CYS A 111 5.88 13.57 15.80
N ASP A 112 5.32 14.71 16.20
CA ASP A 112 3.92 14.86 16.62
C ASP A 112 2.98 15.39 15.52
N ASP A 113 3.43 15.39 14.26
CA ASP A 113 2.71 15.99 13.13
C ASP A 113 1.30 15.44 12.98
N LEU A 114 1.09 14.14 13.21
CA LEU A 114 -0.24 13.52 13.12
C LEU A 114 -1.20 14.00 14.21
N SER A 115 -0.69 14.39 15.37
CA SER A 115 -1.48 14.93 16.48
C SER A 115 -1.88 16.39 16.23
N LYS A 116 -1.14 17.12 15.38
CA LYS A 116 -1.37 18.55 15.09
C LYS A 116 -2.27 18.80 13.88
N LYS A 117 -2.66 17.76 13.14
CA LYS A 117 -3.48 17.89 11.92
C LYS A 117 -4.94 18.27 12.19
N SER A 118 -5.43 18.10 13.40
CA SER A 118 -6.81 18.37 13.80
C SER A 118 -6.88 18.82 15.25
N GLU A 119 -7.85 19.66 15.58
CA GLU A 119 -8.19 20.02 16.96
C GLU A 119 -8.57 18.80 17.81
N SER A 120 -9.09 17.74 17.18
CA SER A 120 -9.41 16.46 17.84
C SER A 120 -8.19 15.58 18.10
N GLY A 121 -6.99 16.07 17.78
CA GLY A 121 -5.74 15.35 17.92
C GLY A 121 -5.54 14.24 16.89
N PHE A 122 -4.73 13.24 17.27
CA PHE A 122 -4.44 12.10 16.42
C PHE A 122 -5.70 11.28 16.12
N THR A 123 -5.99 11.06 14.85
CA THR A 123 -7.09 10.19 14.40
C THR A 123 -6.49 8.96 13.71
N PRO A 124 -6.52 7.76 14.32
CA PRO A 124 -6.02 6.56 13.68
C PRO A 124 -6.91 6.18 12.50
N HIS A 125 -6.30 5.86 11.36
CA HIS A 125 -7.00 5.56 10.12
C HIS A 125 -6.15 4.69 9.20
N LEU A 126 -6.81 3.88 8.37
CA LEU A 126 -6.20 3.16 7.25
C LEU A 126 -6.78 3.69 5.94
N THR A 127 -6.00 4.47 5.19
CA THR A 127 -6.45 5.08 3.93
C THR A 127 -6.73 4.04 2.85
N VAL A 128 -7.89 4.16 2.19
CA VAL A 128 -8.28 3.27 1.09
C VAL A 128 -8.33 3.96 -0.27
N GLY A 129 -8.35 5.29 -0.31
CA GLY A 129 -8.33 6.03 -1.57
C GLY A 129 -8.72 7.50 -1.43
N GLN A 130 -8.78 8.19 -2.56
CA GLN A 130 -9.14 9.60 -2.65
C GLN A 130 -10.20 9.83 -3.73
N TRP A 131 -11.18 10.69 -3.42
CA TRP A 131 -12.29 11.06 -4.30
C TRP A 131 -12.57 12.55 -4.21
N SER A 132 -13.41 13.07 -5.11
CA SER A 132 -13.95 14.41 -4.95
C SER A 132 -14.99 14.47 -3.82
N ALA A 133 -15.18 15.66 -3.24
CA ALA A 133 -16.20 15.89 -2.21
C ALA A 133 -17.63 15.58 -2.69
N ARG A 134 -17.89 15.68 -3.99
CA ARG A 134 -19.21 15.39 -4.58
C ARG A 134 -19.53 13.90 -4.63
N GLU A 135 -18.51 13.05 -4.75
CA GLU A 135 -18.68 11.60 -4.91
C GLU A 135 -18.63 10.85 -3.58
N ILE A 136 -18.02 11.45 -2.54
CA ILE A 136 -17.59 10.73 -1.34
C ILE A 136 -18.76 10.07 -0.59
N THR A 137 -19.92 10.74 -0.49
CA THR A 137 -21.08 10.21 0.23
C THR A 137 -21.61 8.94 -0.44
N ALA A 138 -21.81 8.99 -1.76
CA ALA A 138 -22.29 7.84 -2.53
C ALA A 138 -21.27 6.70 -2.53
N LYS A 139 -19.97 7.00 -2.70
CA LYS A 139 -18.90 5.99 -2.64
C LYS A 139 -18.81 5.34 -1.27
N LYS A 140 -18.87 6.13 -0.19
CA LYS A 140 -18.85 5.63 1.19
C LYS A 140 -20.03 4.68 1.47
N ALA A 141 -21.24 5.05 1.05
CA ALA A 141 -22.42 4.20 1.19
C ALA A 141 -22.27 2.88 0.40
N ALA A 142 -21.86 2.96 -0.87
CA ALA A 142 -21.64 1.78 -1.71
C ALA A 142 -20.58 0.84 -1.10
N PHE A 143 -19.46 1.39 -0.62
CA PHE A 143 -18.37 0.59 -0.06
C PHE A 143 -18.73 -0.02 1.30
N THR A 144 -19.51 0.72 2.10
CA THR A 144 -20.06 0.20 3.35
C THR A 144 -20.94 -1.02 3.10
N SER A 145 -21.77 -1.02 2.05
CA SER A 145 -22.61 -2.18 1.73
C SER A 145 -21.84 -3.35 1.10
N THR A 146 -20.81 -3.09 0.29
CA THR A 146 -20.18 -4.10 -0.58
C THR A 146 -18.85 -4.65 -0.08
N HIS A 147 -18.10 -3.88 0.70
CA HIS A 147 -16.75 -4.24 1.15
C HIS A 147 -16.67 -4.42 2.68
N LEU A 148 -17.42 -3.62 3.44
CA LEU A 148 -17.28 -3.61 4.89
C LEU A 148 -17.63 -4.93 5.59
N PRO A 149 -18.66 -5.71 5.22
CA PRO A 149 -18.98 -6.96 5.92
C PRO A 149 -17.81 -7.94 5.95
N GLU A 150 -17.15 -8.13 4.81
CA GLU A 150 -15.98 -9.01 4.68
C GLU A 150 -14.77 -8.46 5.44
N ILE A 151 -14.45 -7.17 5.27
CA ILE A 151 -13.33 -6.52 5.96
C ILE A 151 -13.52 -6.56 7.48
N LYS A 152 -14.72 -6.23 7.98
CA LYS A 152 -15.04 -6.21 9.41
C LYS A 152 -15.05 -7.61 10.02
N SER A 153 -15.38 -8.64 9.25
CA SER A 153 -15.37 -10.05 9.71
C SER A 153 -13.97 -10.63 9.93
N ARG A 154 -12.91 -9.89 9.58
CA ARG A 154 -11.51 -10.34 9.66
C ARG A 154 -10.69 -9.39 10.52
N PRO A 155 -10.87 -9.41 11.86
CA PRO A 155 -9.97 -8.69 12.75
C PRO A 155 -8.54 -9.22 12.65
N PHE A 156 -7.57 -8.44 13.11
CA PHE A 156 -6.16 -8.85 13.20
C PHE A 156 -5.54 -8.37 14.50
N VAL A 157 -4.56 -9.10 15.01
CA VAL A 157 -3.82 -8.69 16.21
C VAL A 157 -2.69 -7.76 15.80
N ALA A 158 -2.62 -6.57 16.41
CA ALA A 158 -1.44 -5.73 16.37
C ALA A 158 -0.40 -6.33 17.34
N GLU A 159 0.57 -7.07 16.82
CA GLU A 159 1.66 -7.66 17.61
C GLU A 159 2.88 -6.76 17.70
N SER A 160 3.09 -5.90 16.70
CA SER A 160 4.26 -5.06 16.59
C SER A 160 3.94 -3.73 15.93
N VAL A 161 4.77 -2.72 16.19
CA VAL A 161 4.88 -1.55 15.31
C VAL A 161 6.07 -1.74 14.36
N PHE A 162 6.00 -1.12 13.19
CA PHE A 162 7.03 -1.25 12.16
C PHE A 162 7.66 0.10 11.85
N LEU A 163 9.00 0.12 11.78
CA LEU A 163 9.76 1.26 11.26
C LEU A 163 10.01 1.03 9.79
N ILE A 164 9.53 1.97 8.98
CA ILE A 164 9.53 1.84 7.52
C ILE A 164 10.21 3.03 6.86
N SER A 165 10.92 2.80 5.77
CA SER A 165 11.52 3.86 4.94
C SER A 165 11.30 3.62 3.45
N ARG A 166 11.56 4.62 2.60
CA ARG A 166 11.73 4.43 1.16
C ARG A 166 12.79 5.36 0.60
N GLN A 167 13.30 5.03 -0.58
CA GLN A 167 14.23 5.88 -1.34
C GLN A 167 13.62 6.29 -2.70
N GLY A 168 13.42 7.58 -2.92
CA GLY A 168 12.75 8.05 -4.14
C GLY A 168 11.34 7.44 -4.26
N ASP A 169 10.95 7.00 -5.46
CA ASP A 169 9.61 6.45 -5.72
C ASP A 169 9.47 4.93 -5.50
N VAL A 170 10.46 4.27 -4.92
CA VAL A 170 10.37 2.84 -4.58
C VAL A 170 9.39 2.60 -3.42
N PRO A 171 8.81 1.38 -3.31
CA PRO A 171 7.95 1.01 -2.20
C PRO A 171 8.66 1.05 -0.84
N PHE A 172 7.86 1.13 0.23
CA PHE A 172 8.39 1.17 1.58
C PHE A 172 9.00 -0.18 2.02
N GLU A 173 10.24 -0.04 2.48
CA GLU A 173 11.09 -0.87 3.31
C GLU A 173 10.52 -1.17 4.69
N VAL A 174 10.50 -2.40 5.19
CA VAL A 174 10.38 -2.62 6.65
C VAL A 174 11.74 -3.00 7.21
N HIS A 175 12.22 -2.15 8.10
CA HIS A 175 13.57 -2.25 8.66
C HIS A 175 13.57 -2.84 10.06
N TYR A 176 12.53 -2.54 10.84
CA TYR A 176 12.40 -3.06 12.20
C TYR A 176 10.94 -3.34 12.52
N ALA A 177 10.70 -4.41 13.26
CA ALA A 177 9.49 -4.63 14.03
C ALA A 177 9.83 -4.55 15.52
N VAL A 178 9.01 -3.85 16.29
CA VAL A 178 9.12 -3.80 17.75
C VAL A 178 7.83 -4.34 18.35
N ASP A 179 7.96 -5.43 19.09
CA ASP A 179 6.82 -6.18 19.61
C ASP A 179 6.17 -5.46 20.79
N LEU A 180 4.84 -5.41 20.76
CA LEU A 180 4.02 -4.93 21.86
C LEU A 180 4.15 -5.88 23.06
N GLY A 181 4.29 -5.33 24.26
CA GLY A 181 4.32 -6.04 25.53
C GLY A 181 5.72 -6.53 25.91
N THR A 182 6.51 -7.02 24.96
CA THR A 182 7.88 -7.48 25.23
C THR A 182 8.95 -6.44 24.90
N GLY A 183 8.67 -5.53 23.97
CA GLY A 183 9.67 -4.63 23.38
C GLY A 183 10.70 -5.36 22.52
N ASN A 184 10.50 -6.65 22.21
CA ASN A 184 11.44 -7.41 21.40
C ASN A 184 11.63 -6.75 20.02
N ILE A 185 12.89 -6.56 19.63
CA ILE A 185 13.26 -5.87 18.39
C ILE A 185 13.70 -6.91 17.38
N ARG A 186 13.03 -6.92 16.23
CA ARG A 186 13.41 -7.75 15.08
C ARG A 186 13.88 -6.82 13.97
N GLN A 187 15.16 -6.93 13.61
CA GLN A 187 15.66 -6.28 12.41
C GLN A 187 15.15 -7.04 11.19
N LEU A 188 14.43 -6.34 10.34
CA LEU A 188 13.86 -6.84 9.10
C LEU A 188 14.59 -6.16 7.94
N LYS A 189 14.74 -6.89 6.83
CA LYS A 189 15.05 -6.29 5.52
C LYS A 189 14.04 -6.86 4.54
N GLN A 190 12.78 -6.63 4.87
CA GLN A 190 11.68 -7.14 4.07
C GLN A 190 10.84 -5.99 3.58
N THR A 191 10.65 -5.93 2.27
CA THR A 191 9.61 -5.13 1.68
C THR A 191 8.26 -5.71 2.09
N LEU A 192 7.59 -5.09 3.06
CA LEU A 192 6.16 -5.35 3.30
C LEU A 192 5.31 -4.60 2.27
N ALA A 193 5.86 -4.03 1.19
CA ALA A 193 5.01 -3.55 0.11
C ALA A 193 4.05 -4.67 -0.31
N PRO A 194 2.85 -4.32 -0.83
CA PRO A 194 2.01 -5.30 -1.50
C PRO A 194 2.92 -6.14 -2.40
N PRO A 195 2.86 -7.48 -2.34
CA PRO A 195 3.78 -8.35 -3.08
C PRO A 195 3.93 -7.75 -4.47
N PRO A 196 5.17 -7.41 -4.91
CA PRO A 196 5.39 -6.50 -6.01
C PRO A 196 4.45 -6.89 -7.15
N GLN A 197 3.38 -6.12 -7.31
CA GLN A 197 2.39 -6.42 -8.32
C GLN A 197 2.99 -5.92 -9.61
N LEU A 198 3.81 -6.78 -10.22
CA LEU A 198 3.94 -6.93 -11.66
C LEU A 198 4.52 -5.78 -12.48
N ALA A 199 4.73 -4.63 -11.86
CA ALA A 199 5.33 -3.49 -12.51
C ALA A 199 6.82 -3.70 -12.82
N ALA A 200 7.51 -4.63 -12.14
CA ALA A 200 8.95 -4.84 -12.32
C ALA A 200 9.30 -5.58 -13.63
N PHE A 201 8.43 -6.47 -14.12
CA PHE A 201 8.71 -7.31 -15.27
C PHE A 201 7.76 -7.00 -16.42
N LYS A 202 7.75 -5.74 -16.82
CA LYS A 202 6.86 -5.21 -17.85
C LYS A 202 7.56 -5.10 -19.20
N VAL A 203 6.86 -5.49 -20.26
CA VAL A 203 7.25 -5.28 -21.65
C VAL A 203 6.19 -4.48 -22.39
N TYR A 204 6.62 -3.72 -23.39
CA TYR A 204 5.74 -3.14 -24.39
C TYR A 204 5.41 -4.21 -25.43
N VAL A 205 4.13 -4.30 -25.81
CA VAL A 205 3.67 -5.11 -26.95
C VAL A 205 3.02 -4.19 -27.98
N GLY A 206 3.50 -4.21 -29.22
CA GLY A 206 2.98 -3.39 -30.31
C GLY A 206 2.65 -4.23 -31.53
N ASN A 207 2.11 -3.57 -32.56
CA ASN A 207 1.59 -4.24 -33.76
C ASN A 207 0.49 -5.27 -33.42
N LEU A 208 -0.32 -4.97 -32.40
CA LEU A 208 -1.45 -5.79 -32.03
C LEU A 208 -2.55 -5.63 -33.08
N PRO A 209 -3.09 -6.72 -33.65
CA PRO A 209 -4.29 -6.65 -34.49
C PRO A 209 -5.43 -6.00 -33.72
N GLU A 210 -6.25 -5.20 -34.42
CA GLU A 210 -7.26 -4.38 -33.76
C GLU A 210 -8.30 -5.20 -32.97
N HIS A 211 -8.57 -6.42 -33.42
CA HIS A 211 -9.52 -7.34 -32.81
C HIS A 211 -8.95 -8.10 -31.59
N TYR A 212 -7.65 -7.99 -31.30
CA TYR A 212 -7.05 -8.68 -30.16
C TYR A 212 -7.52 -8.09 -28.84
N LYS A 213 -7.88 -8.98 -27.92
CA LYS A 213 -8.21 -8.67 -26.53
C LYS A 213 -7.07 -9.04 -25.60
N GLU A 214 -7.15 -8.58 -24.37
CA GLU A 214 -6.17 -8.83 -23.32
C GLU A 214 -5.92 -10.34 -23.13
N GLU A 215 -6.97 -11.17 -23.28
CA GLU A 215 -6.89 -12.63 -23.23
C GLU A 215 -6.09 -13.25 -24.39
N ASP A 216 -6.20 -12.69 -25.60
CA ASP A 216 -5.49 -13.20 -26.78
C ASP A 216 -3.98 -12.97 -26.63
N VAL A 217 -3.62 -11.76 -26.19
CA VAL A 217 -2.24 -11.40 -25.89
C VAL A 217 -1.70 -12.26 -24.74
N LYS A 218 -2.49 -12.48 -23.68
CA LYS A 218 -2.09 -13.35 -22.55
C LYS A 218 -1.76 -14.77 -23.03
N LYS A 219 -2.60 -15.36 -23.89
CA LYS A 219 -2.40 -16.72 -24.43
C LYS A 219 -1.09 -16.89 -25.20
N ILE A 220 -0.60 -15.85 -25.85
CA ILE A 220 0.64 -15.91 -26.64
C ILE A 220 1.83 -16.18 -25.73
N PHE A 221 1.95 -15.45 -24.63
CA PHE A 221 3.08 -15.62 -23.72
C PHE A 221 2.92 -16.85 -22.81
N THR A 222 1.70 -17.20 -22.40
CA THR A 222 1.50 -18.41 -21.59
C THR A 222 1.76 -19.71 -22.36
N ARG A 223 1.57 -19.73 -23.69
CA ARG A 223 1.96 -20.88 -24.55
C ARG A 223 3.46 -21.15 -24.53
N GLU A 224 4.26 -20.11 -24.37
CA GLU A 224 5.71 -20.21 -24.22
C GLU A 224 6.14 -20.50 -22.76
N GLY A 225 5.20 -20.83 -21.88
CA GLY A 225 5.45 -21.15 -20.47
C GLY A 225 5.78 -19.95 -19.59
N MET A 226 5.52 -18.72 -20.05
CA MET A 226 5.70 -17.52 -19.24
C MET A 226 4.47 -17.26 -18.36
N GLU A 227 4.70 -16.83 -17.13
CA GLU A 227 3.66 -16.57 -16.16
C GLU A 227 3.18 -15.12 -16.27
N VAL A 228 2.17 -14.89 -17.13
CA VAL A 228 1.56 -13.57 -17.33
C VAL A 228 0.55 -13.28 -16.24
N VAL A 229 0.69 -12.13 -15.58
CA VAL A 229 -0.29 -11.73 -14.57
C VAL A 229 -1.15 -10.55 -15.01
N GLU A 230 -0.65 -9.63 -15.83
CA GLU A 230 -1.46 -8.52 -16.33
C GLU A 230 -1.18 -8.22 -17.79
N VAL A 231 -2.26 -7.93 -18.54
CA VAL A 231 -2.21 -7.40 -19.89
C VAL A 231 -3.08 -6.16 -19.95
N VAL A 232 -2.53 -5.07 -20.48
CA VAL A 232 -3.25 -3.81 -20.67
C VAL A 232 -3.14 -3.40 -22.13
N ILE A 233 -4.25 -3.43 -22.87
CA ILE A 233 -4.31 -2.89 -24.24
C ILE A 233 -4.72 -1.42 -24.16
N ILE A 234 -3.94 -0.54 -24.79
CA ILE A 234 -4.26 0.89 -24.79
C ILE A 234 -5.34 1.15 -25.83
N LYS A 235 -6.45 1.73 -25.38
CA LYS A 235 -7.61 2.06 -26.20
C LYS A 235 -7.77 3.59 -26.31
N ASN A 236 -8.43 4.05 -27.37
CA ASN A 236 -8.82 5.45 -27.49
C ASN A 236 -9.96 5.74 -26.48
N PRO A 237 -9.81 6.73 -25.57
CA PRO A 237 -10.82 7.03 -24.56
C PRO A 237 -12.19 7.39 -25.14
N SER A 238 -12.24 8.00 -26.32
CA SER A 238 -13.47 8.48 -26.95
C SER A 238 -14.20 7.40 -27.75
N THR A 239 -13.48 6.43 -28.33
CA THR A 239 -14.08 5.42 -29.22
C THR A 239 -13.98 3.99 -28.70
N GLY A 240 -13.21 3.75 -27.63
CA GLY A 240 -12.96 2.41 -27.08
C GLY A 240 -12.10 1.50 -27.96
N ARG A 241 -11.74 1.93 -29.18
CA ARG A 241 -10.95 1.13 -30.14
C ARG A 241 -9.50 0.99 -29.69
N SER A 242 -8.90 -0.18 -29.96
CA SER A 242 -7.50 -0.45 -29.68
C SER A 242 -6.57 0.50 -30.44
N LYS A 243 -5.52 0.99 -29.79
CA LYS A 243 -4.44 1.75 -30.43
C LYS A 243 -3.37 0.84 -31.05
N GLY A 244 -3.56 -0.48 -31.06
CA GLY A 244 -2.63 -1.44 -31.64
C GLY A 244 -1.39 -1.71 -30.77
N PHE A 245 -1.42 -1.33 -29.50
CA PHE A 245 -0.35 -1.62 -28.55
C PHE A 245 -0.88 -1.75 -27.12
N GLY A 246 -0.03 -2.31 -26.27
CA GLY A 246 -0.31 -2.53 -24.87
C GLY A 246 0.95 -2.84 -24.08
N PHE A 247 0.73 -3.38 -22.89
CA PHE A 247 1.78 -3.83 -22.02
C PHE A 247 1.45 -5.18 -21.42
N VAL A 248 2.48 -5.98 -21.22
CA VAL A 248 2.37 -7.28 -20.55
C VAL A 248 3.30 -7.28 -19.36
N SER A 249 2.78 -7.75 -18.23
CA SER A 249 3.51 -7.85 -16.97
C SER A 249 3.62 -9.31 -16.56
N PHE A 250 4.84 -9.74 -16.23
CA PHE A 250 5.16 -11.11 -15.83
C PHE A 250 5.39 -11.27 -14.33
N ALA A 251 5.18 -12.47 -13.80
CA ALA A 251 5.48 -12.78 -12.41
C ALA A 251 6.99 -12.78 -12.10
N LYS A 252 7.84 -13.07 -13.11
CA LYS A 252 9.28 -13.30 -12.95
C LYS A 252 10.12 -12.48 -13.93
N GLU A 253 11.32 -12.09 -13.52
CA GLU A 253 12.29 -11.39 -14.39
C GLU A 253 12.74 -12.24 -15.57
N ALA A 254 12.90 -13.54 -15.32
CA ALA A 254 13.24 -14.52 -16.34
C ALA A 254 12.22 -14.53 -17.49
N ASP A 255 10.92 -14.38 -17.18
CA ASP A 255 9.85 -14.34 -18.17
C ASP A 255 9.89 -13.05 -19.00
N LYS A 256 10.16 -11.89 -18.37
CA LYS A 256 10.42 -10.64 -19.11
C LYS A 256 11.62 -10.80 -20.06
N THR A 257 12.71 -11.36 -19.56
CA THR A 257 13.94 -11.55 -20.35
C THR A 257 13.68 -12.48 -21.53
N LYS A 258 12.97 -13.58 -21.30
CA LYS A 258 12.52 -14.52 -22.34
C LYS A 258 11.62 -13.83 -23.36
N ALA A 259 10.65 -13.02 -22.92
CA ALA A 259 9.77 -12.27 -23.82
C ALA A 259 10.53 -11.26 -24.69
N LEU A 260 11.57 -10.62 -24.17
CA LEU A 260 12.41 -9.67 -24.93
C LEU A 260 13.33 -10.36 -25.94
N GLN A 261 13.69 -11.63 -25.70
CA GLN A 261 14.52 -12.43 -26.60
C GLN A 261 13.70 -13.24 -27.61
N GLY A 262 12.41 -13.48 -27.33
CA GLY A 262 11.50 -14.23 -28.19
C GLY A 262 11.02 -13.46 -29.42
N SER A 263 10.60 -14.20 -30.44
CA SER A 263 10.00 -13.65 -31.66
C SER A 263 8.53 -14.07 -31.74
N PHE A 264 7.63 -13.08 -31.80
CA PHE A 264 6.18 -13.29 -31.66
C PHE A 264 5.40 -12.69 -32.83
N HIS A 265 5.56 -13.20 -34.06
CA HIS A 265 4.85 -12.61 -35.21
C HIS A 265 3.31 -12.76 -35.08
N PRO A 266 2.50 -11.70 -35.31
CA PRO A 266 2.86 -10.38 -35.84
C PRO A 266 3.23 -9.32 -34.77
N ILE A 267 3.23 -9.65 -33.49
CA ILE A 267 3.43 -8.73 -32.35
C ILE A 267 4.92 -8.37 -32.17
N LEU A 268 5.16 -7.09 -31.89
CA LEU A 268 6.47 -6.56 -31.51
C LEU A 268 6.60 -6.49 -29.99
N VAL A 269 7.64 -7.09 -29.42
CA VAL A 269 7.97 -7.00 -27.99
C VAL A 269 9.23 -6.16 -27.79
N LYS A 270 9.21 -5.19 -26.86
CA LYS A 270 10.39 -4.39 -26.50
C LYS A 270 10.27 -3.81 -25.09
N LEU A 271 11.34 -3.16 -24.62
CA LEU A 271 11.29 -2.40 -23.37
C LEU A 271 10.30 -1.23 -23.48
N PRO A 272 9.51 -0.95 -22.44
CA PRO A 272 8.71 0.27 -22.34
C PRO A 272 9.62 1.51 -22.47
N LYS A 273 9.17 2.53 -23.20
CA LYS A 273 9.81 3.85 -23.20
C LYS A 273 9.33 4.67 -22.01
#